data_AF-A0A6N9BLF3-F1
#
_entry.id   AF-A0A6N9BLF3-F1
#
_cell.length_a   1.000
_cell.length_b   1.000
_cell.length_c   1.000
_cell.angle_alpha   90.00
_cell.angle_beta   90.00
_cell.angle_gamma   90.00
#
_symmetry.space_group_name_H-M   'P 1'
#
loop_
_entity.id
_entity.type
_entity.pdbx_description
1 polymer ?
#
loop_
_entity_poly.entity_id
_entity_poly.type
_entity_poly.pdbx_seq_one_letter_code
_entity_poly.pdbx_strand_id
1 'polypeptide(L)'
;VWASALPQAGGRLEVRGVGIVRLPALDGAPLVLLADLAAPERLPEPCFEPVLGSPVRRIRLAPFEISAAIKLRLAAHMASEDKGAA
;
A
#
# COMPACT_ATOMS: atom_id res chain seq x y z
N VAL A 1 -7.58 -9.49 -5.91
CA VAL A 1 -8.20 -8.17 -6.19
C VAL A 1 -7.17 -7.29 -6.88
N TRP A 2 -7.58 -6.56 -7.92
CA TRP A 2 -6.76 -5.59 -8.63
C TRP A 2 -7.21 -4.17 -8.30
N ALA A 3 -6.28 -3.23 -8.30
CA ALA A 3 -6.52 -1.82 -8.10
C ALA A 3 -5.96 -1.03 -9.28
N SER A 4 -6.66 0.02 -9.70
CA SER A 4 -6.25 0.95 -10.75
C SER A 4 -6.65 2.38 -10.36
N ALA A 5 -5.96 3.36 -10.92
CA ALA A 5 -6.34 4.75 -10.77
C ALA A 5 -7.52 5.10 -11.69
N LEU A 6 -8.26 6.16 -11.35
CA LEU A 6 -9.24 6.74 -12.26
C LEU A 6 -8.53 7.32 -13.51
N PRO A 7 -9.14 7.26 -14.71
CA PRO A 7 -8.52 7.73 -15.94
C PRO A 7 -8.00 9.18 -15.86
N GLN A 8 -8.75 10.07 -15.21
CA GLN A 8 -8.38 11.49 -15.06
C GLN A 8 -7.23 11.74 -14.07
N ALA A 9 -6.91 10.77 -13.21
CA ALA A 9 -5.88 10.85 -12.18
C ALA A 9 -4.63 10.00 -12.48
N GLY A 10 -4.66 9.15 -13.51
CA GLY A 10 -3.54 8.30 -13.89
C GLY A 10 -2.23 9.08 -14.09
N GLY A 11 -1.16 8.64 -13.46
CA GLY A 11 0.17 9.24 -13.57
C GLY A 11 0.29 10.67 -13.01
N ARG A 12 -0.67 11.14 -12.21
CA ARG A 12 -0.66 12.46 -11.58
C ARG A 12 -0.57 12.34 -10.07
N LEU A 13 0.27 13.17 -9.45
CA LEU A 13 0.40 13.26 -8.00
C LEU A 13 0.43 14.73 -7.57
N GLU A 14 -0.38 15.11 -6.60
CA GLU A 14 -0.25 16.40 -5.93
C GLU A 14 0.90 16.33 -4.91
N VAL A 15 1.89 17.20 -5.05
CA VAL A 15 2.96 17.39 -4.07
C VAL A 15 2.83 18.80 -3.50
N ARG A 16 2.37 18.92 -2.25
CA ARG A 16 2.16 20.22 -1.61
C ARG A 16 3.47 21.02 -1.56
N GLY A 17 3.39 22.30 -1.92
CA GLY A 17 4.56 23.18 -2.08
C GLY A 17 5.27 23.06 -3.44
N VAL A 18 4.91 22.10 -4.29
CA VAL A 18 5.46 21.91 -5.64
C VAL A 18 4.38 22.03 -6.72
N GLY A 19 3.19 21.45 -6.51
CA GLY A 19 2.09 21.42 -7.47
C GLY A 19 1.76 19.99 -7.94
N ILE A 20 1.05 19.86 -9.06
CA ILE A 20 0.76 18.55 -9.67
C ILE A 20 1.96 18.09 -10.49
N VAL A 21 2.54 16.95 -10.12
CA VAL A 21 3.64 16.31 -10.85
C VAL A 21 3.13 15.16 -11.70
N ARG A 22 3.80 14.89 -12.82
CA ARG A 22 3.54 13.73 -13.69
C ARG A 22 4.59 12.65 -13.45
N LEU A 23 4.14 11.43 -13.22
CA LEU A 23 4.99 10.28 -12.94
C LEU A 23 4.59 9.09 -13.84
N PRO A 24 5.52 8.21 -14.21
CA PRO A 24 5.18 6.92 -14.79
C PRO A 24 4.22 6.16 -13.87
N ALA A 25 3.17 5.57 -14.45
CA ALA A 25 2.18 4.78 -13.72
C ALA A 25 1.82 3.53 -14.51
N LEU A 26 1.44 2.48 -13.78
CA LEU A 26 0.86 1.27 -14.33
C LEU A 26 -0.66 1.44 -14.45
N ASP A 27 -1.29 0.75 -15.40
CA ASP A 27 -2.75 0.75 -15.57
C ASP A 27 -3.48 0.02 -14.43
N GLY A 28 -2.78 -0.87 -13.73
CA GLY A 28 -3.29 -1.53 -12.53
C GLY A 28 -2.21 -2.36 -11.83
N ALA A 29 -2.50 -2.73 -10.58
CA ALA A 29 -1.64 -3.58 -9.76
C ALA A 29 -2.49 -4.50 -8.84
N PRO A 30 -1.97 -5.68 -8.45
CA PRO A 30 -2.63 -6.50 -7.45
C PRO A 30 -2.64 -5.79 -6.09
N LEU A 31 -3.79 -5.82 -5.41
CA LEU A 31 -3.91 -5.34 -4.03
C LEU A 31 -3.45 -6.46 -3.07
N VAL A 32 -2.31 -6.24 -2.42
CA VAL A 32 -1.68 -7.23 -1.53
C VAL A 32 -1.59 -6.76 -0.07
N LEU A 33 -1.58 -5.44 0.16
CA LEU A 33 -1.37 -4.84 1.47
C LEU A 33 -2.30 -3.64 1.67
N LEU A 34 -2.89 -3.53 2.85
CA LEU A 34 -3.48 -2.31 3.41
C LEU A 34 -2.58 -1.79 4.52
N ALA A 35 -2.30 -0.49 4.53
CA ALA A 35 -1.49 0.15 5.55
C ALA A 35 -2.25 1.33 6.18
N ASP A 36 -2.65 1.18 7.44
CA ASP A 36 -3.23 2.28 8.19
C ASP A 36 -2.13 3.19 8.72
N LEU A 37 -2.27 4.49 8.51
CA LEU A 37 -1.34 5.48 9.04
C LEU A 37 -1.63 5.73 10.53
N ALA A 38 -1.06 4.89 11.39
CA ALA A 38 -1.29 4.87 12.84
C ALA A 38 -0.09 4.26 13.58
N ALA A 39 -0.01 4.48 14.90
CA ALA A 39 1.02 3.87 15.73
C ALA A 39 0.91 2.33 15.71
N PRO A 40 1.98 1.59 15.36
CA PRO A 40 1.99 0.14 15.40
C PRO A 40 2.18 -0.40 16.83
N GLU A 41 1.62 -1.58 17.09
CA GLU A 41 1.89 -2.35 18.30
C GLU A 41 3.27 -3.02 18.23
N ARG A 42 3.84 -3.39 19.38
CA ARG A 42 5.07 -4.19 19.43
C ARG A 42 4.72 -5.66 19.17
N LEU A 43 5.26 -6.23 18.08
CA LEU A 43 4.97 -7.60 17.61
C LEU A 43 3.46 -7.83 17.36
N PRO A 44 2.87 -7.18 16.34
CA PRO A 44 1.46 -7.35 16.03
C PRO A 44 1.19 -8.76 15.48
N GLU A 45 0.05 -9.32 15.84
CA GLU A 45 -0.47 -10.52 15.19
C GLU A 45 -0.82 -10.25 13.72
N PRO A 46 -0.69 -11.25 12.82
CA PRO A 46 -1.14 -11.12 11.44
C PRO A 46 -2.62 -10.73 11.36
N CYS A 47 -2.91 -9.66 10.63
CA CYS A 47 -4.27 -9.15 10.43
C CYS A 47 -4.61 -9.09 8.93
N PHE A 48 -5.88 -9.36 8.61
CA PHE A 48 -6.41 -9.34 7.25
C PHE A 48 -7.75 -8.62 7.23
N GLU A 49 -8.01 -7.90 6.15
CA GLU A 49 -9.28 -7.23 5.90
C GLU A 49 -9.86 -7.70 4.56
N PRO A 50 -11.16 -8.04 4.50
CA PRO A 50 -11.79 -8.42 3.25
C PRO A 50 -12.00 -7.20 2.36
N VAL A 51 -11.37 -7.20 1.19
CA VAL A 51 -11.63 -6.24 0.12
C VAL A 51 -12.30 -6.98 -1.02
N LEU A 52 -13.54 -6.62 -1.35
CA LEU A 52 -14.37 -7.34 -2.34
C LEU A 52 -14.39 -8.86 -2.08
N GLY A 53 -14.46 -9.27 -0.81
CA GLY A 53 -14.45 -10.69 -0.39
C GLY A 53 -13.09 -11.39 -0.39
N SER A 54 -12.02 -10.77 -0.89
CA SER A 54 -10.66 -11.32 -0.82
C SER A 54 -9.97 -10.84 0.46
N PRO A 55 -9.34 -11.72 1.24
CA PRO A 55 -8.50 -11.28 2.36
C PRO A 55 -7.27 -10.54 1.82
N VAL A 56 -7.00 -9.36 2.39
CA VAL A 56 -5.81 -8.55 2.10
C VAL A 56 -5.09 -8.30 3.41
N ARG A 57 -3.77 -8.52 3.43
CA ARG A 57 -2.96 -8.31 4.64
C ARG A 57 -3.05 -6.85 5.07
N ARG A 58 -3.22 -6.60 6.36
CA ARG A 58 -3.34 -5.26 6.94
C ARG A 58 -2.26 -5.02 7.98
N ILE A 59 -1.66 -3.83 7.96
CA ILE A 59 -0.70 -3.38 8.95
C ILE A 59 -1.05 -1.97 9.43
N ARG A 60 -0.53 -1.60 10.60
CA ARG A 60 -0.39 -0.20 11.01
C ARG A 60 1.03 0.28 10.72
N LEU A 61 1.17 1.51 10.26
CA LEU A 61 2.44 2.13 9.92
C LEU A 61 2.47 3.56 10.48
N ALA A 62 3.50 3.89 11.26
CA ALA A 62 3.69 5.27 11.71
C ALA A 62 4.16 6.11 10.51
N PRO A 63 3.41 7.12 10.03
CA PRO A 63 3.74 7.81 8.77
C PRO A 63 4.96 8.73 8.85
N PHE A 64 5.30 9.22 10.05
CA PHE A 64 6.32 10.25 10.25
C PHE A 64 7.65 9.72 10.80
N GLU A 65 7.79 8.40 10.94
CA GLU A 65 9.11 7.83 11.24
C GLU A 65 9.97 7.77 9.96
N ILE A 66 11.28 7.97 10.09
CA ILE A 66 12.23 7.96 8.95
C ILE A 66 12.15 6.65 8.15
N SER A 67 11.85 5.55 8.83
CA SER A 67 11.79 4.21 8.23
C SER A 67 10.43 3.86 7.60
N ALA A 68 9.44 4.75 7.60
CA ALA A 68 8.07 4.43 7.16
C ALA A 68 8.03 3.88 5.72
N ALA A 69 8.69 4.57 4.78
CA ALA A 69 8.71 4.19 3.38
C ALA A 69 9.38 2.82 3.15
N ILE A 70 10.47 2.52 3.85
CA ILE A 70 11.17 1.24 3.69
C ILE A 70 10.39 0.08 4.33
N LYS A 71 9.76 0.30 5.49
CA LYS A 71 8.86 -0.69 6.10
C LYS A 71 7.67 -1.00 5.20
N LEU A 72 7.07 0.02 4.58
CA LEU A 72 5.95 -0.16 3.65
C LEU A 72 6.36 -1.03 2.45
N ARG A 73 7.53 -0.74 1.84
CA ARG A 73 8.06 -1.54 0.72
C ARG A 73 8.31 -2.99 1.11
N LEU A 74 8.96 -3.21 2.26
CA LEU A 74 9.24 -4.57 2.76
C LEU A 74 7.93 -5.35 3.02
N ALA A 75 6.96 -4.73 3.71
CA ALA A 75 5.68 -5.37 3.98
C ALA A 75 4.90 -5.72 2.70
N ALA A 76 4.95 -4.85 1.68
CA ALA A 76 4.31 -5.09 0.40
C ALA A 76 4.98 -6.24 -0.36
N HIS A 77 6.31 -6.34 -0.31
CA HIS A 77 7.06 -7.44 -0.90
C HIS A 77 6.69 -8.78 -0.25
N MET A 78 6.74 -8.88 1.08
CA MET A 78 6.35 -10.09 1.81
C MET A 78 4.91 -10.52 1.49
N ALA A 79 3.97 -9.56 1.47
CA ALA A 79 2.57 -9.84 1.15
C ALA A 79 2.34 -10.30 -0.30
N SER A 80 3.24 -9.94 -1.23
CA SER A 80 3.18 -10.38 -2.62
C SER A 80 3.68 -11.82 -2.80
N GLU A 81 4.68 -12.23 -2.01
CA GLU A 81 5.19 -13.61 -2.02
C GLU A 81 4.18 -14.59 -1.42
N ASP A 82 3.52 -14.21 -0.31
CA ASP A 82 2.46 -15.01 0.32
C ASP A 82 1.30 -15.31 -0.64
N LYS A 83 0.99 -14.40 -1.57
CA LYS A 83 -0.05 -14.60 -2.60
C LYS A 83 0.40 -15.45 -3.79
N GLY A 84 1.71 -15.58 -4.03
CA GLY A 84 2.25 -16.42 -5.09
C GLY A 84 2.37 -17.90 -4.70
N ALA A 85 2.36 -18.20 -3.40
CA ALA A 85 2.46 -19.54 -2.84
C ALA A 85 1.09 -20.22 -2.56
N ALA A 86 -0.01 -19.49 -2.77
CA ALA A 86 -1.40 -19.93 -2.57
C ALA A 86 -2.14 -20.01 -3.91
#